data_AF-A0A2K6MNQ5-F1
#
_entry.id   AF-A0A2K6MNQ5-F1
#
_cell.length_a   1.000
_cell.length_b   1.000
_cell.length_c   1.000
_cell.angle_alpha   90.00
_cell.angle_beta   90.00
_cell.angle_gamma   90.00
#
_symmetry.space_group_name_H-M   'P 1'
#
loop_
_entity.id
_entity.type
_entity.pdbx_description
1 polymer ?
#
loop_
_entity_poly.entity_id
_entity_poly.type
_entity_poly.pdbx_seq_one_letter_code
_entity_poly.pdbx_strand_id
1 'polypeptide(L)'
;MKLQFRNTVERMYRDTFFYNFNNRPILSCRNTVWLCYEVKTRGPQCPLWAYFEPQYHTEMCFLSWFCGNQLPAYKRFQITWFVSWTPCPDCVAKVAEFLAEHPNVTLTVSAARLYYYWETDYRRALCRLRQAGARMKIMDDEEFAYCWENFVYNEGQSFMPWDKFDDNYAMYPHIFNFHFKNLRKAYGRNESWLCFTMEIIKQCSTVSWKRGVFRNQVDPETHCHAERCFLSWFWEDTLSPNTNYQVTWYTSWSPCLDCAGEVAEFLARHSNVKLAIFAARLYYFWDTDYQQGLRSLSEEGTSVEIMGYEDFKYCWENFVYNGDEPFKPWKGLKYNFLFLDSKLQEILE
;
A
#
# COMPACT_ATOMS: atom_id res chain seq x y z
N MET A 1 -14.45 -23.11 -30.14
CA MET A 1 -13.36 -22.40 -30.82
C MET A 1 -12.07 -22.78 -30.11
N LYS A 2 -11.16 -23.54 -30.76
CA LYS A 2 -9.89 -23.92 -30.13
C LYS A 2 -9.04 -22.66 -29.97
N LEU A 3 -8.74 -22.28 -28.72
CA LEU A 3 -7.74 -21.25 -28.43
C LEU A 3 -6.43 -21.68 -29.12
N GLN A 4 -6.00 -20.91 -30.12
CA GLN A 4 -4.68 -21.11 -30.73
C GLN A 4 -3.64 -20.64 -29.72
N PHE A 5 -3.07 -21.59 -28.97
CA PHE A 5 -1.90 -21.34 -28.15
C PHE A 5 -0.70 -21.13 -29.08
N ARG A 6 -0.27 -19.87 -29.26
CA ARG A 6 0.98 -19.57 -29.95
C ARG A 6 2.15 -20.06 -29.08
N ASN A 7 2.85 -21.09 -29.53
CA ASN A 7 4.07 -21.64 -28.91
C ASN A 7 5.31 -20.76 -29.15
N THR A 8 5.20 -19.45 -28.92
CA THR A 8 6.33 -18.51 -29.03
C THR A 8 6.54 -17.82 -27.70
N VAL A 9 7.74 -17.97 -27.15
CA VAL A 9 8.18 -17.33 -25.90
C VAL A 9 8.34 -15.83 -26.14
N GLU A 10 7.25 -15.07 -26.17
CA GLU A 10 7.27 -13.60 -26.19
C GLU A 10 7.49 -13.06 -24.77
N ARG A 11 8.70 -12.60 -24.49
CA ARG A 11 8.95 -11.94 -23.21
C ARG A 11 8.08 -10.69 -23.09
N MET A 12 7.58 -10.43 -21.88
CA MET A 12 6.81 -9.23 -21.56
C MET A 12 7.67 -7.97 -21.79
N TYR A 13 7.07 -6.90 -22.33
CA TYR A 13 7.77 -5.62 -22.39
C TYR A 13 8.01 -5.06 -20.99
N ARG A 14 9.12 -4.36 -20.82
CA ARG A 14 9.55 -3.77 -19.53
C ARG A 14 8.45 -2.93 -18.88
N ASP A 15 7.84 -2.03 -19.66
CA ASP A 15 6.78 -1.14 -19.17
C ASP A 15 5.54 -1.92 -18.72
N THR A 16 5.25 -3.04 -19.38
CA THR A 16 4.14 -3.92 -18.99
C THR A 16 4.45 -4.62 -17.68
N PHE A 17 5.69 -5.06 -17.46
CA PHE A 17 6.09 -5.67 -16.19
C PHE A 17 6.01 -4.66 -15.04
N PHE A 18 6.61 -3.48 -15.21
CA PHE A 18 6.51 -2.41 -14.20
C PHE A 18 5.07 -1.97 -13.98
N TYR A 19 4.25 -1.88 -15.03
CA TYR A 19 2.84 -1.52 -14.89
C TYR A 19 1.98 -2.61 -14.27
N ASN A 20 2.34 -3.90 -14.31
CA ASN A 20 1.45 -4.95 -13.81
C ASN A 20 1.96 -5.64 -12.56
N PHE A 21 3.26 -5.86 -12.42
CA PHE A 21 3.85 -6.56 -11.26
C PHE A 21 4.31 -5.63 -10.14
N ASN A 22 4.29 -4.31 -10.35
CA ASN A 22 4.64 -3.38 -9.28
C ASN A 22 3.69 -3.50 -8.08
N ASN A 23 4.20 -3.85 -6.90
CA ASN A 23 3.42 -4.20 -5.72
C ASN A 23 2.77 -3.01 -4.96
N ARG A 24 2.62 -1.82 -5.56
CA ARG A 24 1.87 -0.69 -4.96
C ARG A 24 0.47 -1.14 -4.52
N PRO A 25 0.08 -1.00 -3.24
CA PRO A 25 -1.18 -1.54 -2.72
C PRO A 25 -2.44 -0.85 -3.27
N ILE A 26 -2.31 0.38 -3.78
CA ILE A 26 -3.42 1.15 -4.36
C ILE A 26 -3.05 1.60 -5.77
N LEU A 27 -3.61 0.90 -6.75
CA LEU A 27 -3.50 1.23 -8.16
C LEU A 27 -4.90 1.18 -8.74
N SER A 28 -5.58 2.32 -8.71
CA SER A 28 -6.85 2.47 -9.43
C SER A 28 -6.62 2.24 -10.93
N CYS A 29 -7.61 1.62 -11.59
CA CYS A 29 -7.68 1.38 -13.03
C CYS A 29 -6.84 0.21 -13.60
N ARG A 30 -6.25 -0.68 -12.77
CA ARG A 30 -5.60 -1.91 -13.28
C ARG A 30 -6.60 -3.08 -13.35
N ASN A 31 -7.32 -3.18 -14.46
CA ASN A 31 -8.35 -4.21 -14.67
C ASN A 31 -7.83 -5.51 -15.28
N THR A 32 -6.51 -5.64 -15.46
CA THR A 32 -5.89 -6.79 -16.13
C THR A 32 -5.00 -7.55 -15.14
N VAL A 33 -5.28 -8.84 -14.98
CA VAL A 33 -4.43 -9.76 -14.21
C VAL A 33 -3.39 -10.37 -15.15
N TRP A 34 -2.16 -10.50 -14.67
CA TRP A 34 -1.06 -11.15 -15.40
C TRP A 34 -0.58 -12.34 -14.60
N LEU A 35 -0.27 -13.43 -15.28
CA LEU A 35 0.23 -14.67 -14.69
C LEU A 35 1.44 -15.15 -15.50
N CYS A 36 2.62 -15.09 -14.89
CA CYS A 36 3.79 -15.83 -15.37
C CYS A 36 3.82 -17.17 -14.64
N TYR A 37 4.22 -18.25 -15.30
CA TYR A 37 4.32 -19.54 -14.65
C TYR A 37 5.61 -20.27 -14.96
N GLU A 38 5.96 -21.20 -14.09
CA GLU A 38 7.05 -22.14 -14.29
C GLU A 38 6.52 -23.54 -13.98
N VAL A 39 6.76 -24.51 -14.87
CA VAL A 39 6.42 -25.92 -14.64
C VAL A 39 7.71 -26.74 -14.64
N LYS A 40 8.14 -27.18 -13.46
CA LYS A 40 9.28 -28.05 -13.28
C LYS A 40 8.83 -29.52 -13.21
N THR A 41 9.50 -30.36 -14.00
CA THR A 41 9.47 -31.83 -13.83
C THR A 41 10.86 -32.30 -13.38
N ARG A 42 11.03 -33.56 -12.94
CA ARG A 42 12.38 -34.14 -12.76
C ARG A 42 13.04 -34.28 -14.15
N GLY A 43 13.66 -33.21 -14.64
CA GLY A 43 14.33 -33.08 -15.93
C GLY A 43 14.35 -31.62 -16.40
N PRO A 44 15.32 -31.19 -17.24
CA PRO A 44 15.44 -29.80 -17.65
C PRO A 44 14.32 -29.45 -18.64
N GLN A 45 13.42 -28.52 -18.28
CA GLN A 45 12.49 -27.91 -19.22
C GLN A 45 12.31 -26.42 -18.91
N CYS A 46 12.12 -25.66 -20.00
CA CYS A 46 12.16 -24.21 -20.05
C CYS A 46 10.89 -23.55 -19.46
N PRO A 47 11.04 -22.33 -18.90
CA PRO A 47 9.90 -21.51 -18.49
C PRO A 47 9.01 -21.17 -19.69
N LEU A 48 7.69 -21.29 -19.51
CA LEU A 48 6.64 -20.94 -20.46
C LEU A 48 5.75 -19.91 -19.77
N TRP A 49 5.33 -18.86 -20.46
CA TRP A 49 4.37 -17.88 -19.94
C TRP A 49 3.07 -17.97 -20.76
N ALA A 50 1.99 -17.42 -20.24
CA ALA A 50 0.79 -17.17 -21.02
C ALA A 50 0.14 -15.86 -20.56
N TYR A 51 -0.05 -14.93 -21.49
CA TYR A 51 -0.93 -13.79 -21.30
C TYR A 51 -2.31 -14.16 -21.83
N PHE A 52 -3.36 -13.75 -21.11
CA PHE A 52 -4.73 -13.93 -21.56
C PHE A 52 -5.43 -12.58 -21.63
N GLU A 53 -6.17 -12.39 -22.73
CA GLU A 53 -6.96 -11.19 -22.95
C GLU A 53 -7.92 -10.91 -21.77
N PRO A 54 -8.30 -9.64 -21.54
CA PRO A 54 -9.14 -9.21 -20.40
C PRO A 54 -10.52 -9.88 -20.27
N GLN A 55 -10.92 -10.70 -21.24
CA GLN A 55 -12.21 -11.38 -21.26
C GLN A 55 -12.24 -12.64 -20.39
N TYR A 56 -11.09 -13.16 -19.95
CA TYR A 56 -11.00 -14.38 -19.14
C TYR A 56 -9.94 -14.27 -18.03
N HIS A 57 -10.23 -14.87 -16.87
CA HIS A 57 -9.30 -14.95 -15.74
C HIS A 57 -8.08 -15.81 -16.10
N THR A 58 -6.88 -15.33 -15.81
CA THR A 58 -5.61 -15.95 -16.24
C THR A 58 -5.41 -17.35 -15.65
N GLU A 59 -5.92 -17.59 -14.44
CA GLU A 59 -5.90 -18.86 -13.74
C GLU A 59 -6.69 -19.93 -14.51
N MET A 60 -7.88 -19.59 -14.98
CA MET A 60 -8.75 -20.50 -15.74
C MET A 60 -8.12 -20.88 -17.07
N CYS A 61 -7.47 -19.94 -17.70
CA CYS A 61 -6.77 -20.17 -18.94
C CYS A 61 -5.52 -21.07 -18.76
N PHE A 62 -4.77 -20.89 -17.67
CA PHE A 62 -3.69 -21.82 -17.32
C PHE A 62 -4.23 -23.23 -17.09
N LEU A 63 -5.30 -23.40 -16.30
CA LEU A 63 -5.89 -24.72 -16.03
C LEU A 63 -6.33 -25.41 -17.33
N SER A 64 -7.01 -24.68 -18.22
CA SER A 64 -7.44 -25.17 -19.53
C SER A 64 -6.25 -25.64 -20.38
N TRP A 65 -5.18 -24.83 -20.42
CA TRP A 65 -3.94 -25.19 -21.11
C TRP A 65 -3.27 -26.43 -20.48
N PHE A 66 -3.10 -26.45 -19.16
CA PHE A 66 -2.40 -27.52 -18.45
C PHE A 66 -3.11 -28.86 -18.62
N CYS A 67 -4.43 -28.90 -18.47
CA CYS A 67 -5.24 -30.10 -18.68
C CYS A 67 -5.31 -30.51 -20.15
N GLY A 68 -5.32 -29.55 -21.08
CA GLY A 68 -5.33 -29.81 -22.53
C GLY A 68 -4.06 -30.48 -23.05
N ASN A 69 -2.93 -30.35 -22.35
CA ASN A 69 -1.64 -30.93 -22.75
C ASN A 69 -1.45 -32.41 -22.35
N GLN A 70 -2.49 -33.09 -21.83
CA GLN A 70 -2.52 -34.54 -21.56
C GLN A 70 -1.24 -35.08 -20.90
N LEU A 71 -0.91 -34.55 -19.73
CA LEU A 71 0.34 -34.87 -19.05
C LEU A 71 0.32 -36.28 -18.42
N PRO A 72 1.48 -36.99 -18.35
CA PRO A 72 1.51 -38.34 -17.81
C PRO A 72 1.27 -38.37 -16.30
N ALA A 73 0.28 -39.15 -15.85
CA ALA A 73 -0.13 -39.25 -14.45
C ALA A 73 0.98 -39.69 -13.47
N TYR A 74 2.01 -40.37 -13.97
CA TYR A 74 3.14 -40.85 -13.15
C TYR A 74 4.20 -39.78 -12.87
N LYS A 75 4.18 -38.64 -13.60
CA LYS A 75 5.14 -37.55 -13.39
C LYS A 75 4.63 -36.60 -12.29
N ARG A 76 5.55 -36.14 -11.45
CA ARG A 76 5.29 -35.06 -10.50
C ARG A 76 5.61 -33.72 -11.13
N PHE A 77 4.75 -32.74 -10.92
CA PHE A 77 4.86 -31.39 -11.45
C PHE A 77 4.97 -30.38 -10.31
N GLN A 78 5.99 -29.53 -10.37
CA GLN A 78 6.11 -28.37 -9.49
C GLN A 78 5.76 -27.14 -10.30
N ILE A 79 4.65 -26.50 -9.95
CA ILE A 79 4.13 -25.33 -10.62
C ILE A 79 4.36 -24.13 -9.72
N THR A 80 4.95 -23.08 -10.27
CA THR A 80 5.04 -21.77 -9.63
C THR A 80 4.29 -20.77 -10.49
N TRP A 81 3.35 -20.04 -9.90
CA TRP A 81 2.69 -18.89 -10.51
C TRP A 81 3.22 -17.61 -9.90
N PHE A 82 3.59 -16.66 -10.74
CA PHE A 82 3.85 -15.28 -10.39
C PHE A 82 2.69 -14.43 -10.93
N VAL A 83 1.82 -13.98 -10.03
CA VAL A 83 0.58 -13.29 -10.41
C VAL A 83 0.60 -11.82 -10.01
N SER A 84 0.08 -10.96 -10.86
CA SER A 84 0.01 -9.52 -10.55
C SER A 84 -1.00 -9.18 -9.44
N TRP A 85 -2.03 -10.02 -9.27
CA TRP A 85 -3.06 -9.93 -8.25
C TRP A 85 -3.39 -11.34 -7.77
N THR A 86 -3.79 -11.51 -6.51
CA THR A 86 -4.30 -12.79 -6.04
C THR A 86 -5.59 -13.20 -6.76
N PRO A 87 -5.82 -14.51 -6.95
CA PRO A 87 -7.01 -15.01 -7.63
C PRO A 87 -8.31 -14.64 -6.91
N CYS A 88 -9.38 -14.44 -7.70
CA CYS A 88 -10.72 -14.23 -7.16
C CYS A 88 -11.32 -15.53 -6.58
N PRO A 89 -12.38 -15.45 -5.76
CA PRO A 89 -12.98 -16.62 -5.12
C PRO A 89 -13.39 -17.74 -6.09
N ASP A 90 -13.94 -17.41 -7.26
CA ASP A 90 -14.35 -18.40 -8.27
C ASP A 90 -13.16 -19.13 -8.87
N CYS A 91 -12.07 -18.40 -9.18
CA CYS A 91 -10.83 -19.00 -9.65
C CYS A 91 -10.20 -19.88 -8.59
N VAL A 92 -10.20 -19.44 -7.33
CA VAL A 92 -9.71 -20.23 -6.20
C VAL A 92 -10.47 -21.56 -6.08
N ALA A 93 -11.80 -21.55 -6.21
CA ALA A 93 -12.59 -22.77 -6.15
C ALA A 93 -12.16 -23.77 -7.22
N LYS A 94 -11.95 -23.30 -8.45
CA LYS A 94 -11.50 -24.13 -9.58
C LYS A 94 -10.07 -24.64 -9.42
N VAL A 95 -9.17 -23.83 -8.89
CA VAL A 95 -7.79 -24.26 -8.58
C VAL A 95 -7.80 -25.30 -7.47
N ALA A 96 -8.64 -25.17 -6.45
CA ALA A 96 -8.78 -26.15 -5.38
C ALA A 96 -9.31 -27.50 -5.89
N GLU A 97 -10.32 -27.49 -6.77
CA GLU A 97 -10.81 -28.69 -7.46
C GLU A 97 -9.67 -29.37 -8.24
N PHE A 98 -8.93 -28.59 -9.03
CA PHE A 98 -7.79 -29.08 -9.80
C PHE A 98 -6.71 -29.74 -8.91
N LEU A 99 -6.35 -29.13 -7.79
CA LEU A 99 -5.35 -29.72 -6.87
C LEU A 99 -5.83 -31.01 -6.21
N ALA A 100 -7.14 -31.13 -5.97
CA ALA A 100 -7.73 -32.37 -5.44
C ALA A 100 -7.71 -33.50 -6.48
N GLU A 101 -7.96 -33.20 -7.76
CA GLU A 101 -7.93 -34.17 -8.85
C GLU A 101 -6.51 -34.59 -9.25
N HIS A 102 -5.51 -33.75 -8.97
CA HIS A 102 -4.12 -33.94 -9.39
C HIS A 102 -3.13 -33.98 -8.22
N PRO A 103 -3.10 -35.08 -7.43
CA PRO A 103 -2.22 -35.20 -6.26
C PRO A 103 -0.72 -35.26 -6.62
N ASN A 104 -0.39 -35.41 -7.90
CA ASN A 104 0.98 -35.35 -8.43
C ASN A 104 1.46 -33.92 -8.71
N VAL A 105 0.63 -32.91 -8.50
CA VAL A 105 0.94 -31.49 -8.72
C VAL A 105 1.15 -30.78 -7.38
N THR A 106 2.20 -29.96 -7.31
CA THR A 106 2.37 -28.98 -6.22
C THR A 106 2.33 -27.58 -6.79
N LEU A 107 1.50 -26.70 -6.23
CA LEU A 107 1.36 -25.32 -6.68
C LEU A 107 1.90 -24.34 -5.63
N THR A 108 2.76 -23.43 -6.08
CA THR A 108 3.15 -22.22 -5.36
C THR A 108 2.60 -21.01 -6.11
N VAL A 109 1.88 -20.13 -5.42
CA VAL A 109 1.37 -18.87 -5.94
C VAL A 109 2.08 -17.73 -5.20
N SER A 110 2.92 -17.02 -5.95
CA SER A 110 3.60 -15.81 -5.53
C SER A 110 2.87 -14.62 -6.14
N ALA A 111 2.19 -13.84 -5.29
CA ALA A 111 1.39 -12.71 -5.74
C ALA A 111 2.13 -11.39 -5.52
N ALA A 112 2.14 -10.52 -6.52
CA ALA A 112 2.65 -9.17 -6.38
C ALA A 112 1.77 -8.32 -5.46
N ARG A 113 0.44 -8.53 -5.48
CA ARG A 113 -0.55 -7.77 -4.69
C ARG A 113 -1.72 -8.65 -4.28
N LEU A 114 -2.32 -8.30 -3.14
CA LEU A 114 -3.58 -8.92 -2.70
C LEU A 114 -4.78 -8.19 -3.32
N TYR A 115 -5.68 -8.93 -3.94
CA TYR A 115 -6.91 -8.44 -4.54
C TYR A 115 -8.06 -8.47 -3.52
N TYR A 116 -8.75 -7.34 -3.34
CA TYR A 116 -9.86 -7.17 -2.38
C TYR A 116 -9.59 -7.79 -0.99
N TYR A 117 -8.37 -7.64 -0.47
CA TYR A 117 -7.96 -8.30 0.77
C TYR A 117 -8.74 -7.84 2.01
N TRP A 118 -9.48 -6.75 1.92
CA TRP A 118 -10.40 -6.26 2.96
C TRP A 118 -11.72 -7.02 2.97
N GLU A 119 -12.10 -7.69 1.88
CA GLU A 119 -13.33 -8.45 1.79
C GLU A 119 -13.19 -9.84 2.41
N THR A 120 -14.19 -10.22 3.21
CA THR A 120 -14.19 -11.48 3.94
C THR A 120 -14.15 -12.69 3.01
N ASP A 121 -14.82 -12.63 1.86
CA ASP A 121 -14.88 -13.76 0.94
C ASP A 121 -13.57 -14.00 0.19
N TYR A 122 -12.82 -12.93 -0.11
CA TYR A 122 -11.46 -13.04 -0.67
C TYR A 122 -10.47 -13.63 0.36
N ARG A 123 -10.54 -13.19 1.63
CA ARG A 123 -9.74 -13.79 2.71
C ARG A 123 -10.04 -15.29 2.86
N ARG A 124 -11.32 -15.66 2.90
CA ARG A 124 -11.76 -17.07 2.97
C ARG A 124 -11.30 -17.87 1.77
N ALA A 125 -11.35 -17.30 0.56
CA ALA A 125 -10.86 -17.96 -0.63
C ALA A 125 -9.37 -18.29 -0.50
N LEU A 126 -8.52 -17.33 -0.14
CA LEU A 126 -7.09 -17.60 0.05
C LEU A 126 -6.82 -18.66 1.13
N CYS A 127 -7.60 -18.66 2.22
CA CYS A 127 -7.54 -19.73 3.22
C CYS A 127 -7.90 -21.11 2.63
N ARG A 128 -8.96 -21.21 1.82
CA ARG A 128 -9.35 -22.45 1.13
C ARG A 128 -8.27 -22.93 0.16
N LEU A 129 -7.65 -22.02 -0.58
CA LEU A 129 -6.57 -22.35 -1.50
C LEU A 129 -5.36 -22.96 -0.76
N ARG A 130 -5.01 -22.38 0.39
CA ARG A 130 -3.97 -22.93 1.28
C ARG A 130 -4.37 -24.30 1.84
N GLN A 131 -5.63 -24.48 2.25
CA GLN A 131 -6.16 -25.76 2.73
C GLN A 131 -6.15 -26.85 1.65
N ALA A 132 -6.35 -26.48 0.37
CA ALA A 132 -6.25 -27.37 -0.77
C ALA A 132 -4.80 -27.79 -1.12
N GLY A 133 -3.80 -27.31 -0.36
CA GLY A 133 -2.40 -27.72 -0.48
C GLY A 133 -1.53 -26.77 -1.31
N ALA A 134 -2.07 -25.65 -1.80
CA ALA A 134 -1.27 -24.62 -2.45
C ALA A 134 -0.42 -23.85 -1.43
N ARG A 135 0.79 -23.46 -1.84
CA ARG A 135 1.62 -22.51 -1.08
C ARG A 135 1.35 -21.10 -1.59
N MET A 136 1.04 -20.19 -0.68
CA MET A 136 0.78 -18.78 -0.98
C MET A 136 1.90 -17.93 -0.39
N LYS A 137 2.42 -16.98 -1.16
CA LYS A 137 3.28 -15.91 -0.65
C LYS A 137 3.14 -14.61 -1.44
N ILE A 138 3.59 -13.52 -0.84
CA ILE A 138 3.80 -12.26 -1.53
C ILE A 138 5.18 -12.31 -2.18
N MET A 139 5.28 -11.77 -3.40
CA MET A 139 6.55 -11.68 -4.13
C MET A 139 7.54 -10.79 -3.38
N ASP A 140 8.74 -11.31 -3.17
CA ASP A 140 9.90 -10.58 -2.66
C ASP A 140 10.78 -10.04 -3.81
N ASP A 141 11.84 -9.30 -3.47
CA ASP A 141 12.77 -8.72 -4.44
C ASP A 141 13.46 -9.78 -5.30
N GLU A 142 13.77 -10.96 -4.73
CA GLU A 142 14.38 -12.06 -5.47
C GLU A 142 13.41 -12.61 -6.52
N GLU A 143 12.12 -12.71 -6.20
CA GLU A 143 11.09 -13.13 -7.14
C GLU A 143 10.78 -12.11 -8.22
N PHE A 144 10.82 -10.82 -7.89
CA PHE A 144 10.71 -9.78 -8.91
C PHE A 144 11.92 -9.77 -9.84
N ALA A 145 13.13 -9.91 -9.31
CA ALA A 145 14.35 -10.05 -10.10
C ALA A 145 14.30 -11.30 -10.98
N TYR A 146 13.89 -12.44 -10.41
CA TYR A 146 13.70 -13.68 -11.15
C TYR A 146 12.69 -13.50 -12.28
N CYS A 147 11.55 -12.84 -12.01
CA CYS A 147 10.55 -12.60 -13.03
C CYS A 147 11.04 -11.69 -14.14
N TRP A 148 11.80 -10.66 -13.78
CA TRP A 148 12.44 -9.75 -14.72
C TRP A 148 13.45 -10.46 -15.63
N GLU A 149 14.28 -11.33 -15.06
CA GLU A 149 15.30 -12.06 -15.81
C GLU A 149 14.71 -13.08 -16.78
N ASN A 150 13.64 -13.77 -16.35
CA ASN A 150 13.11 -14.93 -17.08
C ASN A 150 11.90 -14.60 -17.96
N PHE A 151 11.09 -13.60 -17.59
CA PHE A 151 9.82 -13.30 -18.28
C PHE A 151 9.80 -11.93 -18.98
N VAL A 152 10.80 -11.06 -18.79
CA VAL A 152 10.80 -9.69 -19.36
C VAL A 152 11.87 -9.53 -20.44
N TYR A 153 11.53 -8.80 -21.50
CA TYR A 153 12.47 -8.35 -22.51
C TYR A 153 13.34 -7.24 -21.92
N ASN A 154 14.36 -7.65 -21.16
CA ASN A 154 15.18 -6.75 -20.34
C ASN A 154 16.42 -6.20 -21.05
N GLU A 155 16.70 -6.63 -22.29
CA GLU A 155 17.86 -6.18 -23.09
C GLU A 155 19.21 -6.33 -22.36
N GLY A 156 19.32 -7.31 -21.45
CA GLY A 156 20.52 -7.51 -20.63
C GLY A 156 20.65 -6.54 -19.45
N GLN A 157 19.65 -5.72 -19.18
CA GLN A 157 19.59 -4.89 -17.97
C GLN A 157 19.18 -5.74 -16.77
N SER A 158 19.86 -5.56 -15.64
CA SER A 158 19.45 -6.14 -14.37
C SER A 158 18.10 -5.56 -13.92
N PHE A 159 17.35 -6.33 -13.14
CA PHE A 159 16.17 -5.79 -12.48
C PHE A 159 16.61 -4.65 -11.58
N MET A 160 16.05 -3.48 -11.80
CA MET A 160 16.10 -2.40 -10.84
C MET A 160 14.78 -2.46 -10.08
N PRO A 161 14.80 -2.83 -8.78
CA PRO A 161 13.64 -2.64 -7.93
C PRO A 161 13.12 -1.22 -8.15
N TRP A 162 11.81 -1.06 -8.25
CA TRP A 162 11.23 0.27 -8.11
C TRP A 162 11.76 0.85 -6.79
N ASP A 163 12.18 2.11 -6.78
CA ASP A 163 12.87 2.73 -5.63
C ASP A 163 12.26 2.25 -4.29
N LYS A 164 13.05 1.40 -3.63
CA LYS A 164 12.86 0.66 -2.37
C LYS A 164 11.42 0.62 -1.82
N PHE A 165 10.80 -0.56 -1.88
CA PHE A 165 9.55 -0.91 -1.21
C PHE A 165 9.81 -1.66 0.11
N ASP A 166 10.25 -0.93 1.14
CA ASP A 166 9.80 -1.17 2.52
C ASP A 166 8.76 -0.12 2.95
N ASP A 167 8.45 0.82 2.05
CA ASP A 167 7.82 2.08 2.35
C ASP A 167 6.50 2.23 1.55
N ASN A 168 5.36 1.86 2.16
CA ASN A 168 4.00 2.29 1.77
C ASN A 168 3.81 3.84 1.93
N TYR A 169 4.87 4.63 1.75
CA TYR A 169 5.06 5.91 2.43
C TYR A 169 5.33 7.08 1.49
N ALA A 170 5.18 6.91 0.18
CA ALA A 170 5.43 7.97 -0.79
C ALA A 170 4.20 8.28 -1.66
N MET A 171 3.91 9.58 -1.72
CA MET A 171 2.80 10.23 -2.42
C MET A 171 3.28 10.73 -3.78
N TYR A 172 2.40 10.78 -4.78
CA TYR A 172 2.79 11.40 -6.06
C TYR A 172 2.86 12.93 -5.92
N PRO A 173 3.77 13.60 -6.67
CA PRO A 173 3.92 15.05 -6.65
C PRO A 173 2.62 15.84 -6.83
N HIS A 174 1.74 15.41 -7.73
CA HIS A 174 0.47 16.10 -7.99
C HIS A 174 -0.53 15.94 -6.84
N ILE A 175 -0.53 14.79 -6.16
CA ILE A 175 -1.36 14.54 -4.97
C ILE A 175 -0.88 15.42 -3.81
N PHE A 176 0.43 15.46 -3.55
CA PHE A 176 0.99 16.33 -2.51
C PHE A 176 0.67 17.81 -2.77
N ASN A 177 0.94 18.29 -3.99
CA ASN A 177 0.63 19.67 -4.37
C ASN A 177 -0.86 20.00 -4.31
N PHE A 178 -1.74 19.03 -4.53
CA PHE A 178 -3.18 19.25 -4.42
C PHE A 178 -3.62 19.26 -2.95
N HIS A 179 -3.27 18.23 -2.17
CA HIS A 179 -3.78 18.02 -0.81
C HIS A 179 -3.00 18.77 0.28
N PHE A 180 -1.71 19.07 0.14
CA PHE A 180 -0.94 19.79 1.17
C PHE A 180 -0.90 21.30 0.98
N LYS A 181 -1.43 21.81 -0.15
CA LYS A 181 -1.48 23.26 -0.38
C LYS A 181 -2.28 23.99 0.70
N ASN A 182 -1.63 24.87 1.46
CA ASN A 182 -2.20 25.58 2.61
C ASN A 182 -3.19 26.71 2.23
N LEU A 183 -4.19 26.41 1.41
CA LEU A 183 -5.20 27.39 1.01
C LEU A 183 -6.11 27.77 2.19
N ARG A 184 -6.47 29.07 2.29
CA ARG A 184 -7.48 29.55 3.26
C ARG A 184 -8.88 28.98 3.01
N LYS A 185 -9.22 28.76 1.75
CA LYS A 185 -10.47 28.13 1.30
C LYS A 185 -10.11 27.07 0.28
N ALA A 186 -10.36 25.81 0.61
CA ALA A 186 -9.86 24.68 -0.15
C ALA A 186 -11.02 23.77 -0.59
N TYR A 187 -11.64 24.09 -1.73
CA TYR A 187 -12.74 23.30 -2.29
C TYR A 187 -12.25 22.00 -2.94
N GLY A 188 -13.10 20.97 -2.93
CA GLY A 188 -12.87 19.70 -3.62
C GLY A 188 -11.78 18.80 -3.01
N ARG A 189 -11.34 19.06 -1.77
CA ARG A 189 -10.36 18.25 -1.05
C ARG A 189 -11.06 17.38 -0.01
N ASN A 190 -11.79 16.39 -0.49
CA ASN A 190 -12.59 15.48 0.35
C ASN A 190 -11.73 14.35 0.97
N GLU A 191 -10.41 14.45 0.84
CA GLU A 191 -9.47 13.48 1.37
C GLU A 191 -8.51 14.15 2.34
N SER A 192 -8.28 13.46 3.46
CA SER A 192 -7.25 13.76 4.43
C SER A 192 -6.08 12.80 4.25
N TRP A 193 -4.90 13.37 4.09
CA TRP A 193 -3.62 12.68 4.05
C TRP A 193 -2.82 13.01 5.32
N LEU A 194 -2.17 12.01 5.90
CA LEU A 194 -1.36 12.09 7.11
C LEU A 194 -0.02 11.43 6.82
N CYS A 195 1.05 12.22 6.71
CA CYS A 195 2.40 11.68 6.72
C CYS A 195 2.88 11.60 8.18
N PHE A 196 3.68 10.61 8.55
CA PHE A 196 4.23 10.52 9.91
C PHE A 196 5.72 10.19 9.89
N THR A 197 6.42 10.65 10.92
CA THR A 197 7.70 10.08 11.35
C THR A 197 7.58 9.63 12.79
N MET A 198 8.39 8.64 13.15
CA MET A 198 8.35 8.04 14.46
C MET A 198 9.74 7.56 14.87
N GLU A 199 10.21 8.11 15.97
CA GLU A 199 11.37 7.61 16.70
C GLU A 199 10.91 6.60 17.75
N ILE A 200 11.49 5.40 17.72
CA ILE A 200 11.18 4.29 18.63
C ILE A 200 12.39 4.10 19.55
N ILE A 201 12.21 4.40 20.83
CA ILE A 201 13.27 4.40 21.85
C ILE A 201 13.05 3.19 22.77
N LYS A 202 13.91 2.17 22.62
CA LYS A 202 13.87 0.96 23.45
C LYS A 202 14.72 1.12 24.71
N GLN A 203 14.41 0.37 25.77
CA GLN A 203 15.11 0.41 27.07
C GLN A 203 16.64 0.20 27.00
N CYS A 204 17.15 -0.46 25.96
CA CYS A 204 18.59 -0.65 25.73
C CYS A 204 19.24 0.46 24.87
N SER A 205 18.63 1.63 24.76
CA SER A 205 19.08 2.78 23.96
C SER A 205 19.19 2.54 22.45
N THR A 206 18.62 1.45 21.93
CA THR A 206 18.49 1.24 20.48
C THR A 206 17.36 2.12 19.97
N VAL A 207 17.72 3.06 19.09
CA VAL A 207 16.77 3.94 18.39
C VAL A 207 16.51 3.35 17.01
N SER A 208 15.24 3.12 16.68
CA SER A 208 14.82 2.80 15.32
C SER A 208 13.84 3.84 14.81
N TRP A 209 13.91 4.14 13.52
CA TRP A 209 13.08 5.14 12.88
C TRP A 209 12.07 4.48 11.95
N LYS A 210 10.82 4.92 12.01
CA LYS A 210 9.78 4.60 11.04
C LYS A 210 9.20 5.89 10.49
N ARG A 211 8.69 5.84 9.27
CA ARG A 211 7.95 6.94 8.66
C ARG A 211 6.79 6.39 7.86
N GLY A 212 5.79 7.19 7.51
CA GLY A 212 4.76 6.71 6.61
C GLY A 212 3.67 7.64 6.18
N VAL A 213 2.70 7.13 5.43
CA VAL A 213 1.57 7.92 4.89
C VAL A 213 0.27 7.13 5.03
N PHE A 214 -0.72 7.78 5.63
CA PHE A 214 -2.10 7.34 5.69
C PHE A 214 -3.00 8.29 4.89
N ARG A 215 -4.09 7.74 4.38
CA ARG A 215 -5.17 8.48 3.72
C ARG A 215 -6.50 8.01 4.32
N ASN A 216 -7.46 8.91 4.42
CA ASN A 216 -8.82 8.52 4.79
C ASN A 216 -9.42 7.54 3.77
N GLN A 217 -10.17 6.57 4.26
CA GLN A 217 -10.92 5.63 3.43
C GLN A 217 -12.27 6.25 3.10
N VAL A 218 -12.54 6.43 1.80
CA VAL A 218 -13.73 7.13 1.27
C VAL A 218 -14.84 6.13 0.91
N ASP A 219 -14.86 4.96 1.56
CA ASP A 219 -15.88 3.94 1.33
C ASP A 219 -17.25 4.38 1.91
N PRO A 220 -18.39 4.13 1.21
CA PRO A 220 -19.71 4.52 1.68
C PRO A 220 -20.16 3.87 2.98
N GLU A 221 -19.60 2.71 3.38
CA GLU A 221 -19.98 1.99 4.60
C GLU A 221 -19.00 2.21 5.75
N THR A 222 -17.72 2.46 5.46
CA THR A 222 -16.65 2.58 6.48
C THR A 222 -15.80 3.85 6.32
N HIS A 223 -16.45 5.02 6.30
CA HIS A 223 -15.77 6.32 6.36
C HIS A 223 -14.76 6.37 7.53
N CYS A 224 -13.47 6.16 7.24
CA CYS A 224 -12.40 6.11 8.23
C CYS A 224 -11.41 7.24 7.96
N HIS A 225 -11.23 8.13 8.93
CA HIS A 225 -10.29 9.24 8.82
C HIS A 225 -8.83 8.77 8.92
N ALA A 226 -7.90 9.55 8.38
CA ALA A 226 -6.48 9.16 8.30
C ALA A 226 -5.85 8.95 9.68
N GLU A 227 -6.30 9.73 10.67
CA GLU A 227 -5.95 9.67 12.08
C GLU A 227 -6.34 8.31 12.69
N ARG A 228 -7.58 7.86 12.42
CA ARG A 228 -8.08 6.55 12.86
C ARG A 228 -7.33 5.40 12.21
N CYS A 229 -7.04 5.52 10.90
CA CYS A 229 -6.20 4.54 10.19
C CYS A 229 -4.82 4.42 10.85
N PHE A 230 -4.19 5.56 11.19
CA PHE A 230 -2.90 5.55 11.89
C PHE A 230 -3.03 4.88 13.26
N LEU A 231 -4.01 5.26 14.09
CA LEU A 231 -4.16 4.71 15.44
C LEU A 231 -4.41 3.20 15.43
N SER A 232 -5.25 2.72 14.51
CA SER A 232 -5.52 1.28 14.34
C SER A 232 -4.23 0.51 14.03
N TRP A 233 -3.46 0.96 13.04
CA TRP A 233 -2.18 0.35 12.70
C TRP A 233 -1.17 0.44 13.84
N PHE A 234 -1.08 1.60 14.49
CA PHE A 234 -0.11 1.83 15.54
C PHE A 234 -0.38 0.94 16.75
N TRP A 235 -1.64 0.79 17.14
CA TRP A 235 -2.10 -0.09 18.20
C TRP A 235 -1.83 -1.58 17.92
N GLU A 236 -2.20 -2.06 16.74
CA GLU A 236 -2.15 -3.50 16.41
C GLU A 236 -0.73 -3.99 16.11
N ASP A 237 0.06 -3.19 15.38
CA ASP A 237 1.30 -3.66 14.77
C ASP A 237 2.58 -3.10 15.41
N THR A 238 2.50 -2.02 16.19
CA THR A 238 3.70 -1.29 16.64
C THR A 238 3.80 -1.01 18.13
N LEU A 239 2.68 -0.72 18.81
CA LEU A 239 2.70 -0.28 20.20
C LEU A 239 3.18 -1.40 21.15
N SER A 240 4.08 -1.05 22.06
CA SER A 240 4.64 -1.95 23.07
C SER A 240 4.80 -1.22 24.40
N PRO A 241 4.41 -1.83 25.54
CA PRO A 241 4.45 -1.17 26.86
C PRO A 241 5.85 -0.72 27.32
N ASN A 242 6.91 -1.39 26.85
CA ASN A 242 8.30 -1.14 27.29
C ASN A 242 9.09 -0.27 26.31
N THR A 243 8.40 0.48 25.45
CA THR A 243 9.02 1.28 24.38
C THR A 243 8.44 2.68 24.41
N ASN A 244 9.30 3.69 24.30
CA ASN A 244 8.87 5.08 24.18
C ASN A 244 8.83 5.48 22.70
N TYR A 245 7.85 6.28 22.32
CA TYR A 245 7.61 6.71 20.95
C TYR A 245 7.56 8.24 20.89
N GLN A 246 8.31 8.83 19.96
CA GLN A 246 8.12 10.22 19.56
C GLN A 246 7.58 10.23 18.14
N VAL A 247 6.32 10.61 18.00
CA VAL A 247 5.59 10.58 16.74
C VAL A 247 5.36 12.00 16.28
N THR A 248 5.62 12.27 15.01
CA THR A 248 5.27 13.54 14.35
C THR A 248 4.33 13.24 13.20
N TRP A 249 3.19 13.91 13.17
CA TRP A 249 2.24 13.88 12.06
C TRP A 249 2.34 15.18 11.24
N TYR A 250 2.30 15.04 9.92
CA TYR A 250 2.13 16.10 8.96
C TYR A 250 0.83 15.85 8.21
N THR A 251 -0.21 16.60 8.55
CA THR A 251 -1.56 16.34 8.04
C THR A 251 -1.99 17.39 7.02
N SER A 252 -2.69 16.96 5.98
CA SER A 252 -3.28 17.87 4.99
C SER A 252 -4.39 18.75 5.58
N TRP A 253 -5.12 18.22 6.56
CA TRP A 253 -6.18 18.88 7.33
C TRP A 253 -5.92 18.59 8.81
N SER A 254 -6.20 19.55 9.69
CA SER A 254 -6.22 19.28 11.13
C SER A 254 -7.29 18.22 11.46
N PRO A 255 -7.09 17.43 12.53
CA PRO A 255 -8.09 16.45 12.96
C PRO A 255 -9.47 17.08 13.15
N CYS A 256 -10.53 16.33 12.83
CA CYS A 256 -11.90 16.71 13.20
C CYS A 256 -12.15 16.51 14.69
N LEU A 257 -13.31 16.95 15.19
CA LEU A 257 -13.72 16.78 16.59
C LEU A 257 -13.54 15.33 17.09
N ASP A 258 -14.15 14.36 16.39
CA ASP A 258 -14.12 12.95 16.81
C ASP A 258 -12.69 12.39 16.82
N CYS A 259 -11.89 12.69 15.78
CA CYS A 259 -10.51 12.23 15.71
C CYS A 259 -9.63 12.88 16.77
N ALA A 260 -9.84 14.18 17.05
CA ALA A 260 -9.11 14.86 18.11
C ALA A 260 -9.42 14.24 19.48
N GLY A 261 -10.69 13.95 19.75
CA GLY A 261 -11.10 13.27 20.99
C GLY A 261 -10.49 11.87 21.13
N GLU A 262 -10.51 11.06 20.07
CA GLU A 262 -9.92 9.71 20.10
C GLU A 262 -8.39 9.74 20.27
N VAL A 263 -7.72 10.69 19.62
CA VAL A 263 -6.26 10.85 19.77
C VAL A 263 -5.93 11.32 21.19
N ALA A 264 -6.69 12.27 21.76
CA ALA A 264 -6.52 12.71 23.15
C ALA A 264 -6.71 11.54 24.13
N GLU A 265 -7.78 10.76 23.99
CA GLU A 265 -8.03 9.58 24.81
C GLU A 265 -6.93 8.53 24.68
N PHE A 266 -6.42 8.32 23.45
CA PHE A 266 -5.31 7.42 23.21
C PHE A 266 -4.04 7.89 23.95
N LEU A 267 -3.70 9.17 23.89
CA LEU A 267 -2.49 9.72 24.54
C LEU A 267 -2.60 9.68 26.07
N ALA A 268 -3.78 9.99 26.61
CA ALA A 268 -4.04 9.89 28.06
C ALA A 268 -3.82 8.47 28.61
N ARG A 269 -4.08 7.44 27.80
CA ARG A 269 -3.86 6.03 28.16
C ARG A 269 -2.41 5.54 27.93
N HIS A 270 -1.63 6.26 27.12
CA HIS A 270 -0.30 5.82 26.66
C HIS A 270 0.76 6.90 26.90
N SER A 271 1.15 7.08 28.17
CA SER A 271 2.18 8.06 28.57
C SER A 271 3.56 7.82 27.95
N ASN A 272 3.79 6.65 27.34
CA ASN A 272 5.00 6.32 26.60
C ASN A 272 4.99 6.83 25.15
N VAL A 273 3.93 7.52 24.71
CA VAL A 273 3.80 8.10 23.37
C VAL A 273 3.73 9.62 23.48
N LYS A 274 4.62 10.30 22.76
CA LYS A 274 4.55 11.75 22.54
C LYS A 274 4.18 12.02 21.09
N LEU A 275 3.23 12.93 20.88
CA LEU A 275 2.75 13.30 19.55
C LEU A 275 2.96 14.79 19.29
N ALA A 276 3.42 15.12 18.09
CA ALA A 276 3.36 16.45 17.51
C ALA A 276 2.57 16.41 16.20
N ILE A 277 1.71 17.39 15.96
CA ILE A 277 0.85 17.48 14.78
C ILE A 277 1.12 18.80 14.06
N PHE A 278 1.55 18.71 12.81
CA PHE A 278 1.71 19.83 11.90
C PHE A 278 0.63 19.77 10.82
N ALA A 279 -0.34 20.69 10.88
CA ALA A 279 -1.45 20.72 9.93
C ALA A 279 -1.20 21.73 8.81
N ALA A 280 -1.39 21.31 7.55
CA ALA A 280 -1.31 22.20 6.39
C ALA A 280 -2.48 23.20 6.34
N ARG A 281 -3.64 22.81 6.88
CA ARG A 281 -4.87 23.61 6.94
C ARG A 281 -5.67 23.22 8.17
N LEU A 282 -6.42 24.18 8.72
CA LEU A 282 -7.38 23.91 9.78
C LEU A 282 -8.74 23.50 9.19
N TYR A 283 -9.26 22.37 9.64
CA TYR A 283 -10.56 21.84 9.25
C TYR A 283 -11.66 22.47 10.12
N TYR A 284 -12.65 23.10 9.47
CA TYR A 284 -13.79 23.79 10.12
C TYR A 284 -13.42 24.69 11.32
N PHE A 285 -12.30 25.41 11.24
CA PHE A 285 -11.77 26.21 12.35
C PHE A 285 -12.67 27.37 12.84
N TRP A 286 -13.75 27.69 12.12
CA TRP A 286 -14.75 28.65 12.55
C TRP A 286 -15.81 28.05 13.47
N ASP A 287 -15.86 26.72 13.57
CA ASP A 287 -16.81 25.97 14.39
C ASP A 287 -16.20 25.72 15.77
N THR A 288 -16.93 26.09 16.82
CA THR A 288 -16.45 26.03 18.21
C THR A 288 -16.15 24.61 18.69
N ASP A 289 -16.83 23.60 18.16
CA ASP A 289 -16.62 22.21 18.56
C ASP A 289 -15.28 21.70 18.02
N TYR A 290 -14.96 22.04 16.76
CA TYR A 290 -13.66 21.70 16.16
C TYR A 290 -12.51 22.42 16.86
N GLN A 291 -12.72 23.67 17.26
CA GLN A 291 -11.75 24.40 18.09
C GLN A 291 -11.52 23.70 19.43
N GLN A 292 -12.59 23.23 20.08
CA GLN A 292 -12.48 22.50 21.35
C GLN A 292 -11.69 21.20 21.20
N GLY A 293 -11.89 20.46 20.12
CA GLY A 293 -11.09 19.26 19.84
C GLY A 293 -9.58 19.54 19.77
N LEU A 294 -9.19 20.62 19.08
CA LEU A 294 -7.77 21.01 19.00
C LEU A 294 -7.21 21.48 20.36
N ARG A 295 -8.00 22.19 21.17
CA ARG A 295 -7.60 22.54 22.55
C ARG A 295 -7.37 21.31 23.40
N SER A 296 -8.28 20.34 23.36
CA SER A 296 -8.13 19.11 24.15
C SER A 296 -6.88 18.30 23.77
N LEU A 297 -6.46 18.31 22.50
CA LEU A 297 -5.17 17.72 22.11
C LEU A 297 -3.98 18.45 22.76
N SER A 298 -4.02 19.79 22.76
CA SER A 298 -2.98 20.63 23.37
C SER A 298 -2.91 20.43 24.88
N GLU A 299 -4.05 20.33 25.56
CA GLU A 299 -4.16 20.05 27.00
C GLU A 299 -3.54 18.70 27.39
N GLU A 300 -3.65 17.68 26.52
CA GLU A 300 -2.98 16.37 26.68
C GLU A 300 -1.49 16.39 26.33
N GLY A 301 -0.91 17.58 26.08
CA GLY A 301 0.52 17.77 25.83
C GLY A 301 0.96 17.51 24.38
N THR A 302 0.03 17.44 23.43
CA THR A 302 0.33 17.36 22.00
C THR A 302 0.71 18.74 21.46
N SER A 303 1.87 18.88 20.80
CA SER A 303 2.14 20.13 20.06
C SER A 303 1.28 20.15 18.81
N VAL A 304 0.42 21.16 18.65
CA VAL A 304 -0.39 21.36 17.44
C VAL A 304 0.08 22.65 16.77
N GLU A 305 0.58 22.53 15.54
CA GLU A 305 1.22 23.63 14.79
C GLU A 305 0.75 23.66 13.33
N ILE A 306 0.95 24.79 12.64
CA ILE A 306 0.70 24.90 11.20
C ILE A 306 1.99 24.62 10.43
N MET A 307 1.89 23.83 9.35
CA MET A 307 3.04 23.56 8.48
C MET A 307 3.59 24.84 7.83
N GLY A 308 4.86 25.13 8.09
CA GLY A 308 5.66 26.17 7.45
C GLY A 308 6.38 25.68 6.20
N TYR A 309 7.27 26.52 5.65
CA TYR A 309 8.03 26.18 4.45
C TYR A 309 8.91 24.93 4.65
N GLU A 310 9.62 24.85 5.78
CA GLU A 310 10.50 23.72 6.07
C GLU A 310 9.73 22.41 6.25
N ASP A 311 8.53 22.45 6.83
CA ASP A 311 7.69 21.24 6.98
C ASP A 311 7.20 20.72 5.62
N PHE A 312 6.77 21.61 4.73
CA PHE A 312 6.39 21.21 3.37
C PHE A 312 7.57 20.67 2.57
N LYS A 313 8.73 21.30 2.69
CA LYS A 313 9.97 20.85 2.05
C LYS A 313 10.38 19.48 2.59
N TYR A 314 10.37 19.31 3.91
CA TYR A 314 10.66 18.04 4.56
C TYR A 314 9.71 16.94 4.07
N CYS A 315 8.40 17.24 3.99
CA CYS A 315 7.44 16.27 3.51
C CYS A 315 7.65 15.90 2.04
N TRP A 316 8.01 16.88 1.21
CA TRP A 316 8.34 16.64 -0.19
C TRP A 316 9.57 15.75 -0.37
N GLU A 317 10.58 15.92 0.47
CA GLU A 317 11.82 15.14 0.42
C GLU A 317 11.64 13.72 0.97
N ASN A 318 10.73 13.52 1.92
CA ASN A 318 10.62 12.25 2.66
C ASN A 318 9.39 11.40 2.29
N PHE A 319 8.32 12.02 1.78
CA PHE A 319 7.04 11.36 1.53
C PHE A 319 6.53 11.55 0.10
N VAL A 320 7.32 12.09 -0.83
CA VAL A 320 6.88 12.32 -2.22
C VAL A 320 7.84 11.65 -3.19
N TYR A 321 7.29 10.97 -4.20
CA TYR A 321 8.04 10.50 -5.38
C TYR A 321 8.45 11.69 -6.25
N ASN A 322 9.42 12.47 -5.78
CA ASN A 322 9.83 13.73 -6.38
C ASN A 322 10.81 13.56 -7.54
N GLY A 323 11.38 12.35 -7.76
CA GLY A 323 12.35 12.11 -8.83
C GLY A 323 13.56 13.04 -8.74
N ASP A 324 14.02 13.32 -7.51
CA ASP A 324 15.09 14.27 -7.17
C ASP A 324 14.79 15.74 -7.53
N GLU A 325 13.56 16.07 -7.93
CA GLU A 325 13.16 17.45 -8.12
C GLU A 325 13.01 18.17 -6.76
N PRO A 326 13.55 19.39 -6.60
CA PRO A 326 13.43 20.13 -5.37
C PRO A 326 11.98 20.60 -5.14
N PHE A 327 11.61 20.79 -3.88
CA PHE A 327 10.31 21.36 -3.52
C PHE A 327 10.15 22.77 -4.10
N LYS A 328 9.08 22.97 -4.88
CA LYS A 328 8.73 24.27 -5.47
C LYS A 328 7.55 24.87 -4.70
N PRO A 329 7.76 25.89 -3.86
CA PRO A 329 6.69 26.46 -3.05
C PRO A 329 5.63 27.12 -3.93
N TRP A 330 4.37 26.96 -3.59
CA TRP A 330 3.27 27.62 -4.29
C TRP A 330 3.14 29.10 -3.90
N LYS A 331 2.55 29.89 -4.79
CA LYS A 331 2.23 31.30 -4.54
C LYS A 331 1.36 31.43 -3.28
N GLY A 332 1.80 32.28 -2.35
CA GLY A 332 1.07 32.59 -1.12
C GLY A 332 1.34 31.66 0.07
N LEU A 333 2.24 30.68 -0.05
CA LEU A 333 2.56 29.74 1.04
C LEU A 333 2.82 30.45 2.37
N LYS A 334 3.75 31.42 2.40
CA LYS A 334 4.11 32.18 3.61
C LYS A 334 2.95 33.02 4.16
N TYR A 335 2.18 33.67 3.29
CA TYR A 335 1.07 34.52 3.71
C TYR A 335 -0.11 33.71 4.28
N ASN A 336 -0.35 32.51 3.74
CA ASN A 336 -1.36 31.61 4.29
C ASN A 336 -0.90 30.95 5.58
N PHE A 337 0.38 30.59 5.70
CA PHE A 337 0.99 30.11 6.94
C PHE A 337 0.72 31.11 8.08
N LEU A 338 1.12 32.37 7.93
CA LEU A 338 0.93 33.40 8.96
C LEU A 338 -0.54 33.57 9.38
N PHE A 339 -1.47 33.46 8.42
CA PHE A 339 -2.90 33.54 8.71
C PHE A 339 -3.42 32.33 9.48
N LEU A 340 -3.08 31.13 9.02
CA LEU A 340 -3.52 29.89 9.67
C LEU A 340 -2.90 29.74 11.04
N ASP A 341 -1.63 30.13 11.20
CA ASP A 341 -0.91 30.09 12.47
C ASP A 341 -1.53 31.05 13.47
N SER A 342 -1.76 32.32 13.09
CA SER A 342 -2.50 33.27 13.93
C SER A 342 -3.88 32.75 14.34
N LYS A 343 -4.60 32.06 13.43
CA LYS A 343 -5.89 31.47 13.75
C LYS A 343 -5.78 30.27 14.68
N LEU A 344 -4.74 29.46 14.56
CA LEU A 344 -4.50 28.35 15.47
C LEU A 344 -4.16 28.87 16.88
N GLN A 345 -3.31 29.89 17.00
CA GLN A 345 -3.01 30.50 18.30
C GLN A 345 -4.27 31.05 18.99
N GLU A 346 -5.14 31.77 18.25
CA GLU A 346 -6.45 32.21 18.77
C GLU A 346 -7.36 31.06 19.25
N ILE A 347 -7.18 29.85 18.71
CA ILE A 347 -7.97 28.66 19.08
C ILE A 347 -7.40 27.97 20.32
N LEU A 348 -6.07 27.98 20.46
CA LEU A 348 -5.34 27.31 21.54
C LEU A 348 -5.17 28.18 22.80
N GLU A 349 -5.36 29.50 22.70
CA GLU A 349 -5.61 30.41 23.83
C GLU A 349 -6.93 30.06 24.55
#